data_AF-A0A177EUZ3-F1
#
_entry.id   AF-A0A177EUZ3-F1
#
_cell.length_a   1.000
_cell.length_b   1.000
_cell.length_c   1.000
_cell.angle_alpha   90.00
_cell.angle_beta   90.00
_cell.angle_gamma   90.00
#
_symmetry.space_group_name_H-M   'P 1'
#
loop_
_entity.id
_entity.type
_entity.pdbx_description
1 polymer ?
#
loop_
_entity_poly.entity_id
_entity_poly.type
_entity_poly.pdbx_seq_one_letter_code
_entity_poly.pdbx_strand_id
1 'polypeptide(L)'
;MGDIHASGAADITVASVRSMVSGERLSKYSPERFKLVLVDEAHHIVAPGYLQVLQHFGLEQQTSTGPALVGVSATFSRFDGLKLGTAIDHIVYHKDYIDMIGEKWLSDVMFTTVRSKADLSRVRSGKDGDFQTGQLSAAVNTEITNEITVRAWMDEASDRKSTLVFCVDLNHVASLTSTFRKHGINAQSVTGNTKKSVRGERLESFKNREFPVLLNCGVFTEGTDVPNIDCVLLARPTKSRNLLVQMIGRGMRLYPGKKDCHVIDMVASLETGIVTVPTLFGLDPSEMVRSAKVDDLKALKDSRTEKEVSTNAASHLVDSDGVSGNHQLDFIHYDSVHDLIEDTSGERHLRAISPNAWVQIDSYKYVLAARGGILTLERRLPTDTPYSKSDSNPRATDASYMVIWKQSLPPTETSKSPWSRPRTVATAATLSDALHAADTFAAQKFERVFIATSSSWRKSPASKGQLDFLNRLREVSEEEPLTEMDLTKGQAGDMITKVKFGVRGRFDKLMRKKRGVEKGLEKERRVKEMREREVVRVGPVDA
;
A
#
# COMPACT_ATOMS: atom_id res chain seq x y z
N MET A 1 7.62 -35.65 9.10
CA MET A 1 8.75 -35.83 8.16
C MET A 1 8.31 -36.85 7.14
N GLY A 2 8.71 -36.71 5.88
CA GLY A 2 8.39 -37.71 4.85
C GLY A 2 9.14 -39.01 5.12
N ASP A 3 8.55 -40.13 4.73
CA ASP A 3 9.13 -41.47 4.92
C ASP A 3 10.18 -41.80 3.84
N ILE A 4 10.47 -40.84 2.96
CA ILE A 4 11.36 -40.99 1.80
C ILE A 4 12.59 -40.09 2.00
N HIS A 5 13.77 -40.68 1.84
CA HIS A 5 15.06 -40.00 1.98
C HIS A 5 15.80 -39.99 0.65
N ALA A 6 16.23 -38.81 0.20
CA ALA A 6 16.99 -38.67 -1.04
C ALA A 6 18.36 -39.35 -0.92
N SER A 7 18.81 -39.98 -2.01
CA SER A 7 20.09 -40.70 -2.10
C SER A 7 21.32 -39.79 -2.18
N GLY A 8 21.14 -38.48 -2.41
CA GLY A 8 22.23 -37.50 -2.58
C GLY A 8 22.95 -37.59 -3.92
N ALA A 9 22.56 -38.53 -4.78
CA ALA A 9 23.14 -38.77 -6.10
C ALA A 9 22.13 -38.61 -7.25
N ALA A 10 20.90 -38.19 -6.95
CA ALA A 10 19.87 -37.97 -7.97
C ALA A 10 20.12 -36.65 -8.72
N ASP A 11 19.79 -36.64 -10.02
CA ASP A 11 19.91 -35.46 -10.88
C ASP A 11 19.03 -34.29 -10.39
N ILE A 12 17.86 -34.61 -9.82
CA ILE A 12 16.96 -33.65 -9.18
C ILE A 12 16.70 -34.12 -7.76
N THR A 13 16.97 -33.25 -6.79
CA THR A 13 16.70 -33.50 -5.37
C THR A 13 15.69 -32.49 -4.86
N VAL A 14 14.58 -32.98 -4.30
CA VAL A 14 13.58 -32.16 -3.59
C VAL A 14 13.69 -32.46 -2.10
N ALA A 15 13.95 -31.43 -1.30
CA ALA A 15 14.12 -31.57 0.14
C ALA A 15 13.58 -30.34 0.88
N SER A 16 13.08 -30.57 2.10
CA SER A 16 12.73 -29.44 3.00
C SER A 16 13.95 -29.02 3.80
N VAL A 17 14.09 -27.70 4.03
CA VAL A 17 15.20 -27.11 4.80
C VAL A 17 15.32 -27.76 6.18
N ARG A 18 14.21 -27.96 6.88
CA ARG A 18 14.18 -28.63 8.19
C ARG A 18 14.76 -30.05 8.14
N SER A 19 14.54 -30.78 7.04
CA SER A 19 15.09 -32.12 6.87
C SER A 19 16.58 -32.10 6.55
N MET A 20 17.05 -31.09 5.81
CA MET A 20 18.46 -30.94 5.43
C MET A 20 19.33 -30.53 6.62
N VAL A 21 18.86 -29.58 7.43
CA VAL A 21 19.57 -29.08 8.63
C VAL A 21 19.53 -30.08 9.79
N SER A 22 18.78 -31.18 9.66
CA SER A 22 18.68 -32.20 10.70
C SER A 22 19.90 -33.13 10.69
N GLY A 23 20.72 -33.04 11.74
CA GLY A 23 21.91 -33.88 11.91
C GLY A 23 22.93 -33.64 10.80
N GLU A 24 23.53 -34.71 10.30
CA GLU A 24 24.56 -34.65 9.24
C GLU A 24 23.98 -34.80 7.83
N ARG A 25 22.66 -34.65 7.64
CA ARG A 25 22.03 -34.89 6.32
C ARG A 25 22.50 -33.92 5.23
N LEU A 26 22.91 -32.71 5.60
CA LEU A 26 23.38 -31.70 4.67
C LEU A 26 24.71 -32.10 4.02
N SER A 27 25.62 -32.77 4.75
CA SER A 27 26.96 -33.15 4.26
C SER A 27 26.91 -34.15 3.10
N LYS A 28 25.81 -34.87 2.97
CA LYS A 28 25.55 -35.83 1.88
C LYS A 28 25.49 -35.17 0.50
N TYR A 29 25.14 -33.88 0.43
CA TYR A 29 24.94 -33.18 -0.83
C TYR A 29 26.22 -32.41 -1.19
N SER A 30 27.03 -32.93 -2.10
CA SER A 30 28.21 -32.22 -2.57
C SER A 30 27.81 -30.98 -3.41
N PRO A 31 28.26 -29.76 -3.06
CA PRO A 31 27.91 -28.54 -3.80
C PRO A 31 28.29 -28.58 -5.28
N GLU A 32 29.44 -29.18 -5.61
CA GLU A 32 29.99 -29.28 -6.96
C GLU A 32 29.09 -30.05 -7.93
N ARG A 33 28.16 -30.87 -7.41
CA ARG A 33 27.23 -31.65 -8.22
C ARG A 33 26.00 -30.86 -8.67
N PHE A 34 25.73 -29.71 -8.05
CA PHE A 34 24.55 -28.92 -8.34
C PHE A 34 24.93 -27.73 -9.22
N LYS A 35 24.14 -27.52 -10.27
CA LYS A 35 24.24 -26.34 -11.13
C LYS A 35 23.20 -25.26 -10.77
N LEU A 36 22.17 -25.65 -10.04
CA LEU A 36 21.03 -24.82 -9.67
C LEU A 36 20.56 -25.20 -8.26
N VAL A 37 20.36 -24.20 -7.42
CA VAL A 37 19.64 -24.28 -6.15
C VAL A 37 18.37 -23.47 -6.30
N LEU A 38 17.23 -24.16 -6.33
CA LEU A 38 15.91 -23.54 -6.40
C LEU A 38 15.27 -23.50 -5.02
N VAL A 39 14.90 -22.29 -4.58
CA VAL A 39 14.30 -22.03 -3.28
C VAL A 39 12.83 -21.66 -3.47
N ASP A 40 11.93 -22.54 -3.04
CA ASP A 40 10.51 -22.22 -2.95
C ASP A 40 10.21 -21.36 -1.71
N GLU A 41 9.18 -20.53 -1.79
CA GLU A 41 8.82 -19.53 -0.77
C GLU A 41 10.04 -18.70 -0.32
N ALA A 42 10.80 -18.19 -1.30
CA ALA A 42 12.09 -17.52 -1.09
C ALA A 42 12.04 -16.28 -0.19
N HIS A 43 10.85 -15.77 0.18
CA HIS A 43 10.71 -14.76 1.21
C HIS A 43 11.22 -15.21 2.60
N HIS A 44 11.44 -16.52 2.81
CA HIS A 44 12.06 -17.10 4.01
C HIS A 44 13.59 -17.28 3.94
N ILE A 45 14.23 -16.95 2.81
CA ILE A 45 15.62 -17.34 2.48
C ILE A 45 16.69 -16.87 3.49
N VAL A 46 16.37 -15.85 4.26
CA VAL A 46 17.23 -15.26 5.30
C VAL A 46 17.09 -15.90 6.68
N ALA A 47 16.18 -16.87 6.85
CA ALA A 47 16.03 -17.57 8.12
C ALA A 47 17.25 -18.46 8.39
N PRO A 48 17.66 -18.68 9.66
CA PRO A 48 18.91 -19.36 9.99
C PRO A 48 19.09 -20.72 9.30
N GLY A 49 18.01 -21.50 9.18
CA GLY A 49 18.05 -22.78 8.49
C GLY A 49 18.32 -22.66 6.99
N TYR A 50 17.77 -21.66 6.31
CA TYR A 50 18.04 -21.41 4.90
C TYR A 50 19.48 -20.91 4.70
N LEU A 51 19.94 -19.97 5.54
CA LEU A 51 21.32 -19.47 5.49
C LEU A 51 22.35 -20.59 5.66
N GLN A 52 22.14 -21.51 6.59
CA GLN A 52 23.01 -22.67 6.77
C GLN A 52 23.08 -23.56 5.52
N VAL A 53 21.95 -23.75 4.83
CA VAL A 53 21.90 -24.50 3.58
C VAL A 53 22.64 -23.74 2.47
N LEU A 54 22.40 -22.44 2.32
CA LEU A 54 23.08 -21.62 1.31
C LEU A 54 24.58 -21.57 1.54
N GLN A 55 25.02 -21.46 2.79
CA GLN A 55 26.42 -21.53 3.19
C GLN A 55 27.08 -22.84 2.77
N HIS A 56 26.40 -23.97 2.96
CA HIS A 56 26.91 -25.26 2.50
C HIS A 56 27.13 -25.31 1.00
N PHE A 57 26.28 -24.65 0.20
CA PHE A 57 26.43 -24.55 -1.25
C PHE A 57 27.35 -23.41 -1.72
N GLY A 58 27.97 -22.67 -0.80
CA GLY A 58 28.85 -21.53 -1.14
C GLY A 58 28.10 -20.33 -1.72
N LEU A 59 26.82 -20.17 -1.37
CA LEU A 59 25.90 -19.14 -1.91
C LEU A 59 25.72 -17.93 -0.99
N GLU A 60 26.64 -17.70 -0.05
CA GLU A 60 26.64 -16.51 0.82
C GLU A 60 27.04 -15.24 0.05
N GLN A 61 27.77 -15.39 -1.04
CA GLN A 61 28.24 -14.31 -1.90
C GLN A 61 28.17 -14.74 -3.36
N GLN A 62 28.06 -13.75 -4.25
CA GLN A 62 28.04 -13.99 -5.69
C GLN A 62 29.39 -14.59 -6.12
N THR A 63 29.39 -15.84 -6.56
CA THR A 63 30.58 -16.54 -7.07
C THR A 63 30.38 -16.92 -8.53
N SER A 64 31.43 -16.83 -9.34
CA SER A 64 31.41 -17.21 -10.76
C SER A 64 31.46 -18.74 -10.97
N THR A 65 31.76 -19.49 -9.92
CA THR A 65 32.00 -20.94 -9.94
C THR A 65 30.96 -21.75 -9.17
N GLY A 66 30.04 -21.09 -8.45
CA GLY A 66 28.98 -21.74 -7.67
C GLY A 66 27.70 -22.03 -8.47
N PRO A 67 26.76 -22.82 -7.92
CA PRO A 67 25.47 -23.04 -8.55
C PRO A 67 24.66 -21.74 -8.70
N ALA A 68 23.81 -21.66 -9.70
CA ALA A 68 22.85 -20.56 -9.80
C ALA A 68 21.83 -20.66 -8.64
N LEU A 69 21.54 -19.55 -7.97
CA LEU A 69 20.50 -19.46 -6.95
C LEU A 69 19.24 -18.81 -7.54
N VAL A 70 18.12 -19.53 -7.51
CA VAL A 70 16.83 -19.02 -7.99
C VAL A 70 15.80 -19.15 -6.89
N GLY A 71 15.23 -18.02 -6.46
CA GLY A 71 14.10 -18.00 -5.55
C GLY A 71 12.78 -17.83 -6.29
N VAL A 72 11.78 -18.63 -5.95
CA VAL A 72 10.39 -18.42 -6.35
C VAL A 72 9.57 -18.06 -5.12
N SER A 73 8.71 -17.05 -5.23
CA SER A 73 7.85 -16.60 -4.14
C SER A 73 6.64 -15.88 -4.72
N ALA A 74 5.48 -16.07 -4.10
CA ALA A 74 4.29 -15.28 -4.43
C ALA A 74 4.41 -13.82 -3.97
N THR A 75 5.39 -13.52 -3.10
CA THR A 75 5.53 -12.21 -2.46
C THR A 75 7.01 -11.79 -2.38
N PHE A 76 7.30 -10.54 -2.76
CA PHE A 76 8.67 -9.99 -2.81
C PHE A 76 9.00 -9.07 -1.61
N SER A 77 8.01 -8.64 -0.84
CA SER A 77 8.15 -7.83 0.38
C SER A 77 8.25 -8.72 1.61
N ARG A 78 9.15 -8.49 2.57
CA ARG A 78 9.04 -9.09 3.93
C ARG A 78 8.30 -8.13 4.86
N PHE A 79 7.64 -8.67 5.88
CA PHE A 79 6.95 -7.88 6.90
C PHE A 79 7.90 -6.95 7.68
N ASP A 80 9.16 -7.35 7.85
CA ASP A 80 10.17 -6.63 8.64
C ASP A 80 10.94 -5.54 7.86
N GLY A 81 10.54 -5.28 6.61
CA GLY A 81 11.19 -4.27 5.75
C GLY A 81 12.61 -4.64 5.30
N LEU A 82 13.10 -5.85 5.61
CA LEU A 82 14.37 -6.34 5.09
C LEU A 82 14.16 -6.87 3.68
N LYS A 83 14.88 -6.29 2.70
CA LYS A 83 14.90 -6.78 1.33
C LYS A 83 15.37 -8.24 1.29
N LEU A 84 14.86 -9.04 0.34
CA LEU A 84 15.51 -10.31 -0.06
C LEU A 84 16.97 -10.13 -0.50
N GLY A 85 17.40 -8.88 -0.72
CA GLY A 85 18.72 -8.47 -1.20
C GLY A 85 19.92 -8.81 -0.32
N THR A 86 19.77 -9.62 0.74
CA THR A 86 20.93 -10.25 1.40
C THR A 86 21.31 -11.58 0.75
N ALA A 87 20.40 -12.23 0.00
CA ALA A 87 20.64 -13.54 -0.64
C ALA A 87 20.22 -13.60 -2.13
N ILE A 88 19.34 -12.71 -2.61
CA ILE A 88 18.92 -12.66 -4.02
C ILE A 88 19.13 -11.26 -4.58
N ASP A 89 19.98 -11.17 -5.61
CA ASP A 89 20.46 -9.89 -6.16
C ASP A 89 19.43 -9.17 -7.04
N HIS A 90 18.62 -9.93 -7.80
CA HIS A 90 17.75 -9.38 -8.85
C HIS A 90 16.41 -10.13 -8.95
N ILE A 91 15.33 -9.39 -9.26
CA ILE A 91 14.06 -9.96 -9.71
C ILE A 91 14.13 -10.10 -11.22
N VAL A 92 14.22 -11.34 -11.73
CA VAL A 92 14.34 -11.62 -13.16
C VAL A 92 12.99 -11.73 -13.87
N TYR A 93 11.92 -12.01 -13.12
CA TYR A 93 10.57 -12.13 -13.62
C TYR A 93 9.57 -11.80 -12.52
N HIS A 94 8.54 -11.03 -12.86
CA HIS A 94 7.42 -10.70 -11.97
C HIS A 94 6.13 -10.76 -12.78
N LYS A 95 5.08 -11.34 -12.20
CA LYS A 95 3.74 -11.32 -12.76
C LYS A 95 2.73 -11.04 -11.66
N ASP A 96 1.89 -10.03 -11.87
CA ASP A 96 0.87 -9.66 -10.91
C ASP A 96 -0.28 -10.69 -10.93
N TYR A 97 -0.87 -10.98 -9.78
CA TYR A 97 -2.05 -11.84 -9.66
C TYR A 97 -3.21 -11.31 -10.52
N ILE A 98 -3.29 -10.00 -10.70
CA ILE A 98 -4.23 -9.34 -11.59
C ILE A 98 -4.06 -9.79 -13.06
N ASP A 99 -2.82 -9.81 -13.54
CA ASP A 99 -2.51 -10.23 -14.91
C ASP A 99 -2.77 -11.73 -15.06
N MET A 100 -2.45 -12.51 -14.02
CA MET A 100 -2.73 -13.94 -13.98
C MET A 100 -4.22 -14.27 -14.02
N ILE A 101 -5.09 -13.45 -13.40
CA ILE A 101 -6.55 -13.59 -13.51
C ILE A 101 -7.01 -13.22 -14.93
N GLY A 102 -6.55 -12.08 -15.46
CA GLY A 102 -6.92 -11.61 -16.80
C GLY A 102 -6.55 -12.60 -17.91
N GLU A 103 -5.39 -13.23 -17.79
CA GLU A 103 -4.91 -14.29 -18.70
C GLU A 103 -5.46 -15.69 -18.38
N LYS A 104 -6.35 -15.83 -17.40
CA LYS A 104 -6.97 -17.11 -16.99
C LYS A 104 -5.99 -18.18 -16.51
N TRP A 105 -4.83 -17.77 -15.98
CA TRP A 105 -3.95 -18.65 -15.17
C TRP A 105 -4.52 -18.88 -13.77
N LEU A 106 -5.34 -17.96 -13.27
CA LEU A 106 -6.07 -18.03 -12.01
C LEU A 106 -7.58 -17.93 -12.25
N SER A 107 -8.38 -18.43 -11.31
CA SER A 107 -9.83 -18.23 -11.34
C SER A 107 -10.19 -16.78 -11.06
N ASP A 108 -11.30 -16.32 -11.63
CA ASP A 108 -11.87 -15.02 -11.29
C ASP A 108 -12.14 -14.93 -9.78
N VAL A 109 -12.09 -13.71 -9.23
CA VAL A 109 -12.25 -13.46 -7.79
C VAL A 109 -13.30 -12.39 -7.56
N MET A 110 -14.17 -12.64 -6.58
CA MET A 110 -15.13 -11.68 -6.06
C MET A 110 -14.79 -11.34 -4.61
N PHE A 111 -14.89 -10.07 -4.25
CA PHE A 111 -14.51 -9.59 -2.94
C PHE A 111 -15.70 -9.02 -2.17
N THR A 112 -15.75 -9.29 -0.87
CA THR A 112 -16.72 -8.70 0.05
C THR A 112 -16.06 -8.35 1.37
N THR A 113 -16.21 -7.10 1.80
CA THR A 113 -15.65 -6.59 3.04
C THR A 113 -16.75 -6.38 4.06
N VAL A 114 -16.59 -7.00 5.23
CA VAL A 114 -17.60 -6.98 6.30
C VAL A 114 -16.98 -6.34 7.52
N ARG A 115 -17.59 -5.25 7.99
CA ARG A 115 -17.11 -4.52 9.17
C ARG A 115 -17.43 -5.32 10.43
N SER A 116 -16.40 -5.76 11.12
CA SER A 116 -16.47 -6.32 12.47
C SER A 116 -16.49 -5.21 13.52
N LYS A 117 -17.16 -5.46 14.65
CA LYS A 117 -17.14 -4.58 15.83
C LYS A 117 -15.88 -4.75 16.69
N ALA A 118 -14.94 -5.60 16.27
CA ALA A 118 -13.70 -5.82 17.00
C ALA A 118 -12.80 -4.56 17.01
N ASP A 119 -12.29 -4.20 18.19
CA ASP A 119 -11.31 -3.13 18.38
C ASP A 119 -9.90 -3.72 18.50
N LEU A 120 -9.01 -3.34 17.59
CA LEU A 120 -7.61 -3.80 17.56
C LEU A 120 -6.62 -2.73 18.06
N SER A 121 -7.08 -1.55 18.49
CA SER A 121 -6.23 -0.42 18.93
C SER A 121 -5.21 -0.81 20.02
N ARG A 122 -5.57 -1.77 20.87
CA ARG A 122 -4.74 -2.24 22.00
C ARG A 122 -3.93 -3.50 21.70
N VAL A 123 -4.06 -4.09 20.51
CA VAL A 123 -3.37 -5.34 20.15
C VAL A 123 -1.95 -5.03 19.70
N ARG A 124 -0.97 -5.54 20.46
CA ARG A 124 0.45 -5.33 20.16
C ARG A 124 0.90 -6.11 18.93
N SER A 125 1.97 -5.66 18.28
CA SER A 125 2.69 -6.47 17.30
C SER A 125 3.51 -7.56 18.00
N GLY A 126 3.52 -8.76 17.40
CA GLY A 126 4.36 -9.89 17.76
C GLY A 126 5.78 -9.78 17.18
N LYS A 127 6.57 -10.83 17.35
CA LYS A 127 7.98 -10.89 16.92
C LYS A 127 8.16 -10.82 15.41
N ASP A 128 7.21 -11.43 14.68
CA ASP A 128 7.18 -11.43 13.22
C ASP A 128 6.50 -10.16 12.68
N GLY A 129 6.21 -9.22 13.59
CA GLY A 129 5.66 -7.89 13.37
C GLY A 129 4.15 -7.83 13.02
N ASP A 130 3.54 -8.95 12.61
CA ASP A 130 2.08 -9.12 12.62
C ASP A 130 1.52 -9.02 14.06
N PHE A 131 0.19 -9.02 14.24
CA PHE A 131 -0.41 -8.96 15.57
C PHE A 131 0.00 -10.13 16.48
N GLN A 132 0.14 -9.84 17.78
CA GLN A 132 0.37 -10.86 18.80
C GLN A 132 -0.86 -11.76 18.92
N THR A 133 -0.70 -13.05 18.62
CA THR A 133 -1.81 -14.00 18.38
C THR A 133 -2.80 -14.09 19.54
N GLY A 134 -2.34 -14.14 20.78
CA GLY A 134 -3.21 -14.27 21.95
C GLY A 134 -4.10 -13.05 22.17
N GLN A 135 -3.54 -11.85 22.08
CA GLN A 135 -4.29 -10.59 22.17
C GLN A 135 -5.24 -10.42 20.98
N LEU A 136 -4.81 -10.80 19.77
CA LEU A 136 -5.67 -10.76 18.60
C LEU A 136 -6.87 -11.69 18.78
N SER A 137 -6.65 -12.91 19.26
CA SER A 137 -7.72 -13.88 19.53
C SER A 137 -8.72 -13.33 20.55
N ALA A 138 -8.25 -12.74 21.65
CA ALA A 138 -9.12 -12.13 22.65
C ALA A 138 -9.99 -10.98 22.08
N ALA A 139 -9.48 -10.22 21.11
CA ALA A 139 -10.21 -9.11 20.51
C ALA A 139 -11.26 -9.56 19.47
N VAL A 140 -10.97 -10.62 18.70
CA VAL A 140 -11.85 -11.05 17.60
C VAL A 140 -12.73 -12.24 17.94
N ASN A 141 -12.28 -13.15 18.82
CA ASN A 141 -13.02 -14.35 19.19
C ASN A 141 -14.06 -14.05 20.27
N THR A 142 -15.03 -13.20 19.94
CA THR A 142 -16.19 -12.90 20.78
C THR A 142 -17.44 -13.52 20.16
N GLU A 143 -18.45 -13.83 20.98
CA GLU A 143 -19.71 -14.37 20.48
C GLU A 143 -20.33 -13.46 19.40
N ILE A 144 -20.32 -12.14 19.63
CA ILE A 144 -20.87 -11.15 18.69
C ILE A 144 -20.11 -11.19 17.35
N THR A 145 -18.77 -11.15 17.38
CA THR A 145 -17.96 -11.18 16.16
C THR A 145 -18.12 -12.50 15.40
N ASN A 146 -18.17 -13.63 16.10
CA ASN A 146 -18.35 -14.94 15.49
C ASN A 146 -19.74 -15.08 14.86
N GLU A 147 -20.80 -14.59 15.52
CA GLU A 147 -22.16 -14.56 14.97
C GLU A 147 -22.25 -13.67 13.72
N ILE A 148 -21.64 -12.48 13.74
CA ILE A 148 -21.57 -11.61 12.55
C ILE A 148 -20.82 -12.30 11.41
N THR A 149 -19.71 -12.99 11.72
CA THR A 149 -18.89 -13.70 10.73
C THR A 149 -19.68 -14.80 10.03
N VAL A 150 -20.41 -15.63 10.79
CA VAL A 150 -21.20 -16.73 10.20
C VAL A 150 -22.40 -16.18 9.41
N ARG A 151 -23.10 -15.17 9.92
CA ARG A 151 -24.22 -14.54 9.19
C ARG A 151 -23.77 -13.91 7.88
N ALA A 152 -22.66 -13.19 7.89
CA ALA A 152 -22.10 -12.61 6.67
C ALA A 152 -21.75 -13.68 5.62
N TRP A 153 -21.20 -14.81 6.06
CA TRP A 153 -20.98 -15.96 5.17
C TRP A 153 -22.29 -16.54 4.62
N MET A 154 -23.32 -16.66 5.45
CA MET A 154 -24.64 -17.16 5.01
C MET A 154 -25.28 -16.22 3.97
N ASP A 155 -25.18 -14.91 4.18
CA ASP A 155 -25.78 -13.90 3.31
C ASP A 155 -25.06 -13.81 1.95
N GLU A 156 -23.73 -13.96 1.94
CA GLU A 156 -22.92 -13.66 0.75
C GLU A 156 -22.39 -14.92 0.04
N ALA A 157 -22.29 -16.06 0.72
CA ALA A 157 -21.58 -17.25 0.22
C ALA A 157 -22.26 -18.59 0.58
N SER A 158 -23.54 -18.61 0.96
CA SER A 158 -24.26 -19.86 1.27
C SER A 158 -24.43 -20.80 0.08
N ASP A 159 -24.30 -20.28 -1.15
CA ASP A 159 -24.33 -21.06 -2.39
C ASP A 159 -22.99 -21.76 -2.73
N ARG A 160 -21.93 -21.44 -1.97
CA ARG A 160 -20.57 -21.95 -2.18
C ARG A 160 -20.41 -23.35 -1.61
N LYS A 161 -19.64 -24.19 -2.31
CA LYS A 161 -19.52 -25.62 -1.99
C LYS A 161 -18.30 -25.93 -1.13
N SER A 162 -17.31 -25.06 -1.07
CA SER A 162 -16.03 -25.31 -0.43
C SER A 162 -15.42 -24.00 0.09
N THR A 163 -15.84 -23.62 1.30
CA THR A 163 -15.34 -22.48 2.04
C THR A 163 -14.16 -22.86 2.93
N LEU A 164 -13.03 -22.19 2.75
CA LEU A 164 -11.88 -22.24 3.64
C LEU A 164 -11.88 -21.03 4.58
N VAL A 165 -11.86 -21.27 5.89
CA VAL A 165 -11.87 -20.20 6.91
C VAL A 165 -10.52 -20.10 7.61
N PHE A 166 -9.92 -18.92 7.61
CA PHE A 166 -8.67 -18.63 8.32
C PHE A 166 -8.95 -17.98 9.68
N CYS A 167 -8.68 -18.73 10.74
CA CYS A 167 -8.86 -18.29 12.13
C CYS A 167 -7.53 -17.83 12.76
N VAL A 168 -7.62 -17.18 13.93
CA VAL A 168 -6.46 -16.64 14.65
C VAL A 168 -5.66 -17.73 15.37
N ASP A 169 -6.34 -18.53 16.20
CA ASP A 169 -5.73 -19.58 17.02
C ASP A 169 -6.70 -20.76 17.20
N LEU A 170 -6.28 -21.75 18.01
CA LEU A 170 -7.07 -22.96 18.28
C LEU A 170 -8.41 -22.67 18.95
N ASN A 171 -8.48 -21.66 19.83
CA ASN A 171 -9.70 -21.30 20.54
C ASN A 171 -10.71 -20.65 19.60
N HIS A 172 -10.24 -19.77 18.72
CA HIS A 172 -11.06 -19.15 17.69
C HIS A 172 -11.58 -20.20 16.69
N VAL A 173 -10.75 -21.15 16.27
CA VAL A 173 -11.20 -22.29 15.44
C VAL A 173 -12.33 -23.05 16.13
N ALA A 174 -12.19 -23.41 17.40
CA ALA A 174 -13.20 -24.15 18.14
C ALA A 174 -14.51 -23.36 18.26
N SER A 175 -14.41 -22.09 18.63
CA SER A 175 -15.55 -21.20 18.83
C SER A 175 -16.33 -20.97 17.54
N LEU A 176 -15.63 -20.62 16.45
CA LEU A 176 -16.26 -20.35 15.16
C LEU A 176 -16.82 -21.62 14.51
N THR A 177 -16.16 -22.78 14.69
CA THR A 177 -16.72 -24.08 14.27
C THR A 177 -18.04 -24.36 14.98
N SER A 178 -18.11 -24.08 16.29
CA SER A 178 -19.33 -24.23 17.08
C SER A 178 -20.43 -23.29 16.57
N THR A 179 -20.10 -22.03 16.28
CA THR A 179 -21.05 -21.04 15.73
C THR A 179 -21.61 -21.47 14.37
N PHE A 180 -20.77 -21.97 13.45
CA PHE A 180 -21.27 -22.54 12.18
C PHE A 180 -22.26 -23.69 12.41
N ARG A 181 -21.92 -24.62 13.31
CA ARG A 181 -22.78 -25.77 13.64
C ARG A 181 -24.07 -25.37 14.32
N LYS A 182 -24.06 -24.33 15.16
CA LYS A 182 -25.25 -23.74 15.79
C LYS A 182 -26.25 -23.23 14.74
N HIS A 183 -25.75 -22.74 13.60
CA HIS A 183 -26.55 -22.34 12.44
C HIS A 183 -26.88 -23.49 11.47
N GLY A 184 -26.66 -24.75 11.88
CA GLY A 184 -26.98 -25.93 11.08
C GLY A 184 -25.99 -26.22 9.94
N ILE A 185 -24.85 -25.54 9.90
CA ILE A 185 -23.86 -25.69 8.83
C ILE A 185 -22.84 -26.76 9.22
N ASN A 186 -22.64 -27.74 8.35
CA ASN A 186 -21.62 -28.77 8.56
C ASN A 186 -20.22 -28.17 8.40
N ALA A 187 -19.62 -27.78 9.53
CA ALA A 187 -18.28 -27.23 9.61
C ALA A 187 -17.32 -28.19 10.33
N GLN A 188 -16.13 -28.36 9.76
CA GLN A 188 -15.03 -29.12 10.38
C GLN A 188 -13.77 -28.27 10.45
N SER A 189 -12.79 -28.70 11.25
CA SER A 189 -11.53 -27.98 11.41
C SER A 189 -10.30 -28.87 11.27
N VAL A 190 -9.21 -28.28 10.80
CA VAL A 190 -7.88 -28.88 10.78
C VAL A 190 -6.89 -27.92 11.43
N THR A 191 -6.21 -28.42 12.45
CA THR A 191 -5.23 -27.66 13.23
C THR A 191 -3.90 -28.42 13.37
N GLY A 192 -2.88 -27.78 13.93
CA GLY A 192 -1.60 -28.43 14.23
C GLY A 192 -1.74 -29.69 15.10
N ASN A 193 -2.74 -29.70 15.99
CA ASN A 193 -3.04 -30.81 16.91
C ASN A 193 -3.83 -31.96 16.26
N THR A 194 -4.30 -31.78 15.02
CA THR A 194 -5.04 -32.83 14.32
C THR A 194 -4.09 -33.95 13.90
N LYS A 195 -4.40 -35.20 14.27
CA LYS A 195 -3.60 -36.39 13.88
C LYS A 195 -3.47 -36.48 12.36
N LYS A 196 -2.34 -36.96 11.86
CA LYS A 196 -2.03 -37.02 10.41
C LYS A 196 -3.09 -37.81 9.61
N SER A 197 -3.55 -38.95 10.14
CA SER A 197 -4.61 -39.76 9.51
C SER A 197 -5.92 -38.98 9.38
N VAL A 198 -6.40 -38.42 10.49
CA VAL A 198 -7.64 -37.62 10.54
C VAL A 198 -7.54 -36.37 9.66
N ARG A 199 -6.36 -35.74 9.59
CA ARG A 199 -6.10 -34.60 8.70
C ARG A 199 -6.27 -35.01 7.24
N GLY A 200 -5.72 -36.15 6.85
CA GLY A 200 -5.84 -36.69 5.49
C GLY A 200 -7.31 -36.97 5.13
N GLU A 201 -8.00 -37.71 5.99
CA GLU A 201 -9.42 -38.05 5.83
C GLU A 201 -10.30 -36.79 5.67
N ARG A 202 -10.17 -35.81 6.57
CA ARG A 202 -10.94 -34.56 6.50
C ARG A 202 -10.65 -33.76 5.24
N LEU A 203 -9.39 -33.74 4.80
CA LEU A 203 -9.01 -33.05 3.57
C LEU A 203 -9.60 -33.72 2.34
N GLU A 204 -9.60 -35.05 2.28
CA GLU A 204 -10.22 -35.78 1.18
C GLU A 204 -11.75 -35.60 1.19
N SER A 205 -12.41 -35.71 2.34
CA SER A 205 -13.84 -35.39 2.47
C SER A 205 -14.18 -33.95 2.04
N PHE A 206 -13.31 -32.98 2.36
CA PHE A 206 -13.50 -31.59 1.93
C PHE A 206 -13.30 -31.43 0.42
N LYS A 207 -12.31 -32.11 -0.18
CA LYS A 207 -12.11 -32.12 -1.64
C LYS A 207 -13.30 -32.75 -2.37
N ASN A 208 -13.91 -33.77 -1.77
CA ASN A 208 -15.12 -34.43 -2.26
C ASN A 208 -16.40 -33.63 -2.02
N ARG A 209 -16.31 -32.45 -1.38
CA ARG A 209 -17.46 -31.58 -1.04
C ARG A 209 -18.49 -32.27 -0.12
N GLU A 210 -18.05 -33.18 0.73
CA GLU A 210 -18.92 -33.84 1.73
C GLU A 210 -19.37 -32.88 2.84
N PHE A 211 -18.64 -31.79 3.04
CA PHE A 211 -19.03 -30.69 3.92
C PHE A 211 -18.53 -29.34 3.36
N PRO A 212 -19.30 -28.25 3.55
CA PRO A 212 -19.04 -26.98 2.89
C PRO A 212 -17.95 -26.13 3.56
N VAL A 213 -17.69 -26.28 4.87
CA VAL A 213 -16.85 -25.33 5.61
C VAL A 213 -15.69 -26.03 6.33
N LEU A 214 -14.46 -25.63 5.99
CA LEU A 214 -13.23 -26.08 6.64
C LEU A 214 -12.52 -24.91 7.35
N LEU A 215 -12.41 -24.98 8.67
CA LEU A 215 -11.70 -24.00 9.48
C LEU A 215 -10.26 -24.42 9.75
N ASN A 216 -9.34 -23.46 9.74
CA ASN A 216 -7.95 -23.71 10.07
C ASN A 216 -7.31 -22.57 10.87
N CYS A 217 -6.20 -22.86 11.53
CA CYS A 217 -5.26 -21.85 12.03
C CYS A 217 -3.81 -22.32 11.79
N GLY A 218 -3.07 -21.58 10.97
CA GLY A 218 -1.63 -21.82 10.74
C GLY A 218 -1.26 -23.14 10.05
N VAL A 219 -2.22 -23.89 9.48
CA VAL A 219 -1.96 -25.15 8.77
C VAL A 219 -2.03 -25.00 7.25
N PHE A 220 -2.91 -24.12 6.74
CA PHE A 220 -3.13 -23.95 5.30
C PHE A 220 -2.60 -22.63 4.75
N THR A 221 -1.69 -22.00 5.48
CA THR A 221 -0.97 -20.81 5.01
C THR A 221 0.07 -21.20 3.95
N GLU A 222 0.67 -22.39 4.04
CA GLU A 222 1.73 -22.88 3.14
C GLU A 222 1.54 -24.38 2.79
N GLY A 223 2.01 -24.80 1.61
CA GLY A 223 2.21 -26.23 1.27
C GLY A 223 0.97 -27.14 1.14
N THR A 224 -0.26 -26.59 1.06
CA THR A 224 -1.49 -27.39 0.88
C THR A 224 -2.19 -27.08 -0.44
N ASP A 225 -2.55 -28.14 -1.17
CA ASP A 225 -3.24 -28.05 -2.46
C ASP A 225 -4.68 -28.58 -2.40
N VAL A 226 -5.64 -27.66 -2.50
CA VAL A 226 -7.09 -27.90 -2.43
C VAL A 226 -7.76 -26.98 -3.47
N PRO A 227 -7.70 -27.32 -4.77
CA PRO A 227 -8.15 -26.43 -5.84
C PRO A 227 -9.67 -26.21 -5.85
N ASN A 228 -10.46 -27.10 -5.25
CA ASN A 228 -11.93 -27.02 -5.22
C ASN A 228 -12.49 -25.88 -4.36
N ILE A 229 -11.65 -25.14 -3.63
CA ILE A 229 -12.04 -23.98 -2.82
C ILE A 229 -12.64 -22.90 -3.74
N ASP A 230 -13.89 -22.56 -3.47
CA ASP A 230 -14.67 -21.53 -4.16
C ASP A 230 -15.05 -20.35 -3.25
N CYS A 231 -14.67 -20.41 -1.97
CA CYS A 231 -14.79 -19.30 -1.05
C CYS A 231 -13.67 -19.29 0.00
N VAL A 232 -13.14 -18.10 0.30
CA VAL A 232 -12.16 -17.86 1.37
C VAL A 232 -12.73 -16.86 2.35
N LEU A 233 -12.88 -17.26 3.62
CA LEU A 233 -13.34 -16.41 4.71
C LEU A 233 -12.17 -16.05 5.61
N LEU A 234 -11.82 -14.76 5.63
CA LEU A 234 -10.71 -14.21 6.39
C LEU A 234 -11.23 -13.71 7.74
N ALA A 235 -11.27 -14.59 8.74
CA ALA A 235 -11.66 -14.25 10.10
C ALA A 235 -10.46 -13.77 10.97
N ARG A 236 -9.26 -13.74 10.40
CA ARG A 236 -8.03 -13.28 11.05
C ARG A 236 -7.59 -11.95 10.44
N PRO A 237 -7.71 -10.83 11.17
CA PRO A 237 -7.03 -9.59 10.80
C PRO A 237 -5.51 -9.79 10.78
N THR A 238 -4.84 -9.18 9.80
CA THR A 238 -3.39 -9.25 9.66
C THR A 238 -2.81 -7.91 9.22
N LYS A 239 -1.58 -7.62 9.66
CA LYS A 239 -0.76 -6.53 9.11
C LYS A 239 0.08 -7.00 7.92
N SER A 240 0.14 -8.31 7.65
CA SER A 240 1.02 -8.89 6.65
C SER A 240 0.32 -9.02 5.31
N ARG A 241 0.76 -8.21 4.35
CA ARG A 241 0.35 -8.32 2.94
C ARG A 241 0.62 -9.72 2.40
N ASN A 242 1.78 -10.29 2.73
CA ASN A 242 2.15 -11.60 2.22
C ASN A 242 1.19 -12.68 2.69
N LEU A 243 0.89 -12.68 3.98
CA LEU A 243 -0.02 -13.66 4.56
C LEU A 243 -1.41 -13.53 3.94
N LEU A 244 -1.88 -12.30 3.74
CA LEU A 244 -3.16 -12.05 3.08
C LEU A 244 -3.20 -12.61 1.65
N VAL A 245 -2.18 -12.32 0.84
CA VAL A 245 -2.06 -12.84 -0.54
C VAL A 245 -1.99 -14.36 -0.55
N GLN A 246 -1.24 -14.97 0.36
CA GLN A 246 -1.16 -16.43 0.48
C GLN A 246 -2.52 -17.06 0.83
N MET A 247 -3.27 -16.46 1.76
CA MET A 247 -4.61 -16.94 2.16
C MET A 247 -5.59 -16.86 0.98
N ILE A 248 -5.64 -15.71 0.30
CA ILE A 248 -6.50 -15.51 -0.88
C ILE A 248 -6.09 -16.45 -2.02
N GLY A 249 -4.79 -16.61 -2.26
CA GLY A 249 -4.24 -17.47 -3.32
C GLY A 249 -4.66 -18.93 -3.21
N ARG A 250 -5.03 -19.42 -2.02
CA ARG A 250 -5.60 -20.78 -1.86
C ARG A 250 -6.91 -20.96 -2.61
N GLY A 251 -7.73 -19.91 -2.67
CA GLY A 251 -8.99 -19.91 -3.39
C GLY A 251 -8.85 -19.59 -4.88
N MET A 252 -7.72 -19.06 -5.35
CA MET A 252 -7.56 -18.59 -6.74
C MET A 252 -7.21 -19.70 -7.76
N ARG A 253 -6.96 -20.92 -7.30
CA ARG A 253 -6.57 -22.04 -8.19
C ARG A 253 -7.72 -22.47 -9.10
N LEU A 254 -7.43 -22.83 -10.34
CA LEU A 254 -8.45 -23.34 -11.27
C LEU A 254 -9.00 -24.69 -10.79
N TYR A 255 -10.29 -24.92 -10.98
CA TYR A 255 -10.95 -26.21 -10.69
C TYR A 255 -12.17 -26.43 -11.59
N PRO A 256 -12.40 -27.66 -12.11
CA PRO A 256 -13.54 -27.94 -12.96
C PRO A 256 -14.89 -27.57 -12.31
N GLY A 257 -15.70 -26.79 -13.03
CA GLY A 257 -17.01 -26.33 -12.56
C GLY A 257 -16.96 -25.22 -11.50
N LYS A 258 -15.78 -24.67 -11.19
CA LYS A 258 -15.65 -23.47 -10.37
C LYS A 258 -15.84 -22.22 -11.23
N LYS A 259 -16.79 -21.37 -10.86
CA LYS A 259 -17.08 -20.11 -11.58
C LYS A 259 -16.06 -19.03 -11.21
N ASP A 260 -15.91 -18.79 -9.92
CA ASP A 260 -15.03 -17.80 -9.31
C ASP A 260 -14.72 -18.21 -7.87
N CYS A 261 -13.82 -17.48 -7.22
CA CYS A 261 -13.57 -17.55 -5.79
C CYS A 261 -14.13 -16.32 -5.08
N HIS A 262 -14.98 -16.52 -4.08
CA HIS A 262 -15.49 -15.43 -3.24
C HIS A 262 -14.64 -15.25 -1.98
N VAL A 263 -13.98 -14.10 -1.86
CA VAL A 263 -13.20 -13.72 -0.69
C VAL A 263 -14.03 -12.82 0.19
N ILE A 264 -14.29 -13.25 1.43
CA ILE A 264 -14.97 -12.47 2.46
C ILE A 264 -13.93 -12.03 3.50
N ASP A 265 -13.72 -10.72 3.62
CA ASP A 265 -12.74 -10.11 4.52
C ASP A 265 -13.43 -9.48 5.74
N MET A 266 -13.23 -10.08 6.92
CA MET A 266 -13.77 -9.57 8.18
C MET A 266 -12.86 -8.46 8.72
N VAL A 267 -13.16 -7.22 8.35
CA VAL A 267 -12.34 -6.06 8.69
C VAL A 267 -12.73 -5.50 10.05
N ALA A 268 -11.79 -5.54 11.00
CA ALA A 268 -11.94 -4.92 12.32
C ALA A 268 -11.81 -3.38 12.24
N SER A 269 -12.12 -2.67 13.33
CA SER A 269 -12.06 -1.20 13.36
C SER A 269 -10.66 -0.68 12.95
N LEU A 270 -10.66 0.23 11.98
CA LEU A 270 -9.54 0.60 11.10
C LEU A 270 -8.51 1.57 11.70
N GLU A 271 -8.46 1.73 13.02
CA GLU A 271 -7.47 2.62 13.67
C GLU A 271 -6.04 2.07 13.64
N THR A 272 -5.84 0.82 13.20
CA THR A 272 -4.55 0.14 13.15
C THR A 272 -4.26 -0.34 11.74
N GLY A 273 -3.00 -0.24 11.28
CA GLY A 273 -2.55 -0.58 9.92
C GLY A 273 -2.74 -2.05 9.50
N ILE A 274 -3.99 -2.47 9.39
CA ILE A 274 -4.45 -3.76 8.89
C ILE A 274 -4.35 -3.70 7.37
N VAL A 275 -3.83 -4.76 6.77
CA VAL A 275 -3.90 -4.94 5.32
C VAL A 275 -5.22 -5.64 5.01
N THR A 276 -6.07 -4.98 4.23
CA THR A 276 -7.37 -5.48 3.80
C THR A 276 -7.39 -5.72 2.30
N VAL A 277 -8.40 -6.42 1.81
CA VAL A 277 -8.59 -6.62 0.37
C VAL A 277 -8.56 -5.31 -0.44
N PRO A 278 -9.33 -4.24 -0.10
CA PRO A 278 -9.22 -2.95 -0.79
C PRO A 278 -7.79 -2.41 -0.88
N THR A 279 -7.01 -2.52 0.20
CA THR A 279 -5.62 -2.05 0.20
C THR A 279 -4.69 -2.84 -0.72
N LEU A 280 -5.02 -4.10 -1.02
CA LEU A 280 -4.27 -4.89 -2.02
C LEU A 280 -4.40 -4.32 -3.43
N PHE A 281 -5.52 -3.64 -3.72
CA PHE A 281 -5.81 -2.99 -5.00
C PHE A 281 -5.45 -1.49 -5.00
N GLY A 282 -4.88 -0.98 -3.91
CA GLY A 282 -4.53 0.43 -3.75
C GLY A 282 -5.71 1.33 -3.38
N LEU A 283 -6.81 0.75 -2.88
CA LEU A 283 -7.99 1.45 -2.40
C LEU A 283 -7.92 1.68 -0.87
N ASP A 284 -8.72 2.61 -0.36
CA ASP A 284 -8.73 2.93 1.07
C ASP A 284 -9.30 1.76 1.90
N PRO A 285 -8.71 1.42 3.06
CA PRO A 285 -9.21 0.33 3.91
C PRO A 285 -10.67 0.49 4.37
N SER A 286 -11.19 1.71 4.39
CA SER A 286 -12.58 2.03 4.78
C SER A 286 -13.60 1.80 3.67
N GLU A 287 -13.14 1.59 2.43
CA GLU A 287 -14.03 1.24 1.32
C GLU A 287 -14.60 -0.15 1.55
N MET A 288 -15.93 -0.21 1.66
CA MET A 288 -16.65 -1.45 1.74
C MET A 288 -16.94 -1.94 0.33
N VAL A 289 -16.30 -3.03 -0.04
CA VAL A 289 -16.54 -3.71 -1.30
C VAL A 289 -17.61 -4.76 -1.07
N ARG A 290 -18.65 -4.80 -1.91
CA ARG A 290 -19.66 -5.86 -1.90
C ARG A 290 -19.74 -6.50 -3.28
N SER A 291 -19.46 -7.80 -3.34
CA SER A 291 -19.52 -8.60 -4.57
C SER A 291 -18.84 -7.94 -5.79
N ALA A 292 -17.71 -7.26 -5.60
CA ALA A 292 -16.98 -6.64 -6.72
C ALA A 292 -15.97 -7.60 -7.32
N LYS A 293 -15.88 -7.61 -8.66
CA LYS A 293 -14.85 -8.35 -9.39
C LYS A 293 -13.56 -7.52 -9.50
N VAL A 294 -12.49 -8.19 -9.90
CA VAL A 294 -11.19 -7.56 -10.14
C VAL A 294 -11.27 -6.43 -11.17
N ASP A 295 -12.06 -6.61 -12.23
CA ASP A 295 -12.24 -5.59 -13.27
C ASP A 295 -13.03 -4.37 -12.76
N ASP A 296 -13.97 -4.57 -11.84
CA ASP A 296 -14.71 -3.46 -11.20
C ASP A 296 -13.77 -2.65 -10.28
N LEU A 297 -12.89 -3.33 -9.54
CA LEU A 297 -11.88 -2.70 -8.68
C LEU A 297 -10.82 -1.96 -9.50
N LYS A 298 -10.43 -2.50 -10.67
CA LYS A 298 -9.60 -1.78 -11.65
C LYS A 298 -10.32 -0.57 -12.21
N ALA A 299 -11.57 -0.71 -12.65
CA ALA A 299 -12.34 0.42 -13.17
C ALA A 299 -12.55 1.52 -12.12
N LEU A 300 -12.69 1.17 -10.83
CA LEU A 300 -12.71 2.14 -9.73
C LEU A 300 -11.37 2.88 -9.57
N LYS A 301 -10.25 2.17 -9.75
CA LYS A 301 -8.90 2.75 -9.74
C LYS A 301 -8.62 3.60 -11.00
N ASP A 302 -9.00 3.10 -12.17
CA ASP A 302 -8.73 3.71 -13.47
C ASP A 302 -9.68 4.88 -13.72
N SER A 303 -10.95 4.82 -13.32
CA SER A 303 -11.88 5.97 -13.37
C SER A 303 -11.48 7.10 -12.42
N ARG A 304 -10.80 6.81 -11.30
CA ARG A 304 -10.14 7.85 -10.50
C ARG A 304 -8.93 8.43 -11.22
N THR A 305 -8.13 7.58 -11.86
CA THR A 305 -6.98 8.00 -12.66
C THR A 305 -7.42 8.87 -13.85
N GLU A 306 -8.53 8.52 -14.51
CA GLU A 306 -9.12 9.25 -15.63
C GLU A 306 -9.87 10.51 -15.17
N LYS A 307 -10.59 10.49 -14.03
CA LYS A 307 -11.20 11.70 -13.45
C LYS A 307 -10.13 12.70 -12.97
N GLU A 308 -8.99 12.23 -12.48
CA GLU A 308 -7.82 13.08 -12.15
C GLU A 308 -7.11 13.61 -13.41
N VAL A 309 -7.16 12.90 -14.54
CA VAL A 309 -6.56 13.32 -15.82
C VAL A 309 -7.52 14.24 -16.61
N SER A 310 -8.83 13.99 -16.59
CA SER A 310 -9.84 14.77 -17.32
C SER A 310 -10.12 16.13 -16.66
N THR A 311 -10.06 16.21 -15.33
CA THR A 311 -10.13 17.49 -14.59
C THR A 311 -8.94 18.40 -14.87
N ASN A 312 -7.79 17.85 -15.30
CA ASN A 312 -6.62 18.62 -15.72
C ASN A 312 -6.67 19.09 -17.19
N ALA A 313 -7.54 18.52 -18.03
CA ALA A 313 -7.60 18.83 -19.47
C ALA A 313 -8.79 19.72 -19.87
N ALA A 314 -9.90 19.72 -19.11
CA ALA A 314 -11.12 20.45 -19.46
C ALA A 314 -11.38 21.64 -18.53
N SER A 315 -10.65 22.75 -18.72
CA SER A 315 -11.08 24.07 -18.26
C SER A 315 -10.66 25.17 -19.24
N HIS A 316 -11.08 25.02 -20.49
CA HIS A 316 -11.25 26.14 -21.38
C HIS A 316 -12.61 26.00 -22.09
N LEU A 317 -13.38 27.09 -22.00
CA LEU A 317 -14.64 27.44 -22.69
C LEU A 317 -15.92 27.23 -21.86
N VAL A 318 -16.62 28.35 -21.70
CA VAL A 318 -17.88 28.58 -20.99
C VAL A 318 -18.98 28.87 -22.02
N ASP A 319 -20.23 28.67 -21.57
CA ASP A 319 -21.56 29.01 -22.13
C ASP A 319 -22.21 27.99 -23.09
N SER A 320 -23.50 27.67 -23.00
CA SER A 320 -24.60 28.08 -22.10
C SER A 320 -25.78 27.08 -22.18
N ASP A 321 -26.69 27.19 -21.22
CA ASP A 321 -28.13 26.83 -21.22
C ASP A 321 -28.62 25.36 -21.23
N GLY A 322 -29.36 25.01 -20.16
CA GLY A 322 -30.63 24.27 -20.32
C GLY A 322 -30.84 22.99 -19.51
N VAL A 323 -31.26 23.14 -18.25
CA VAL A 323 -32.27 22.31 -17.53
C VAL A 323 -31.91 20.88 -17.06
N SER A 324 -31.90 20.76 -15.73
CA SER A 324 -32.26 19.63 -14.84
C SER A 324 -31.50 18.30 -14.89
N GLY A 325 -30.73 18.06 -13.81
CA GLY A 325 -30.30 16.75 -13.35
C GLY A 325 -29.30 16.90 -12.20
N ASN A 326 -29.77 16.98 -10.95
CA ASN A 326 -28.95 17.24 -9.77
C ASN A 326 -28.01 16.04 -9.48
N HIS A 327 -26.78 16.10 -9.99
CA HIS A 327 -25.61 15.39 -9.50
C HIS A 327 -24.60 16.47 -9.08
N GLN A 328 -24.48 16.68 -7.78
CA GLN A 328 -23.52 17.63 -7.22
C GLN A 328 -22.12 17.05 -7.43
N LEU A 329 -21.44 17.60 -8.44
CA LEU A 329 -20.05 17.39 -8.79
C LEU A 329 -19.22 18.29 -7.87
N ASP A 330 -18.51 17.72 -6.90
CA ASP A 330 -17.59 18.49 -6.07
C ASP A 330 -16.25 18.66 -6.81
N PHE A 331 -16.05 19.88 -7.32
CA PHE A 331 -14.80 20.38 -7.84
C PHE A 331 -13.93 20.84 -6.67
N ILE A 332 -12.72 20.28 -6.48
CA ILE A 332 -11.78 20.78 -5.46
C ILE A 332 -11.12 22.07 -5.97
N HIS A 333 -11.79 23.18 -5.69
CA HIS A 333 -11.18 24.50 -5.62
C HIS A 333 -10.50 24.63 -4.26
N TYR A 334 -9.17 24.81 -4.22
CA TYR A 334 -8.47 25.11 -2.96
C TYR A 334 -8.65 26.60 -2.63
N ASP A 335 -9.81 26.92 -2.08
CA ASP A 335 -10.12 28.27 -1.59
C ASP A 335 -9.84 28.40 -0.08
N SER A 336 -9.56 27.29 0.65
CA SER A 336 -9.26 27.30 2.08
C SER A 336 -8.16 26.33 2.53
N VAL A 337 -7.54 26.61 3.68
CA VAL A 337 -6.56 25.73 4.35
C VAL A 337 -7.21 24.45 4.89
N HIS A 338 -8.54 24.45 5.06
CA HIS A 338 -9.33 23.27 5.44
C HIS A 338 -9.30 22.18 4.35
N ASP A 339 -9.29 22.56 3.08
CA ASP A 339 -9.10 21.63 1.94
C ASP A 339 -7.70 20.98 1.98
N LEU A 340 -6.71 21.70 2.53
CA LEU A 340 -5.34 21.19 2.73
C LEU A 340 -5.25 20.20 3.91
N ILE A 341 -6.07 20.39 4.94
CA ILE A 341 -6.20 19.49 6.09
C ILE A 341 -6.87 18.19 5.65
N GLU A 342 -7.94 18.27 4.86
CA GLU A 342 -8.58 17.09 4.26
C GLU A 342 -7.62 16.35 3.31
N ASP A 343 -6.80 17.05 2.51
CA ASP A 343 -5.79 16.45 1.63
C ASP A 343 -4.59 15.82 2.37
N THR A 344 -4.40 16.08 3.68
CA THR A 344 -3.42 15.28 4.47
C THR A 344 -3.92 13.86 4.80
N SER A 345 -5.16 13.51 4.45
CA SER A 345 -5.68 12.14 4.53
C SER A 345 -4.99 11.18 3.54
N GLY A 346 -4.56 11.66 2.35
CA GLY A 346 -3.81 10.86 1.36
C GLY A 346 -2.43 10.40 1.86
N GLU A 347 -1.86 11.10 2.84
CA GLU A 347 -0.57 10.76 3.46
C GLU A 347 -0.68 9.55 4.41
N ARG A 348 -1.90 9.12 4.76
CA ARG A 348 -2.11 7.91 5.59
C ARG A 348 -1.52 6.67 4.92
N HIS A 349 -1.65 6.57 3.59
CA HIS A 349 -1.10 5.46 2.82
C HIS A 349 0.44 5.43 2.87
N LEU A 350 1.09 6.60 2.71
CA LEU A 350 2.55 6.71 2.80
C LEU A 350 3.06 6.41 4.22
N ARG A 351 2.34 6.88 5.24
CA ARG A 351 2.68 6.64 6.65
C ARG A 351 2.49 5.19 7.08
N ALA A 352 1.69 4.41 6.35
CA ALA A 352 1.56 2.97 6.54
C ALA A 352 2.74 2.19 5.94
N ILE A 353 3.37 2.71 4.88
CA ILE A 353 4.41 2.01 4.11
C ILE A 353 5.82 2.48 4.52
N SER A 354 5.96 3.71 5.00
CA SER A 354 7.24 4.31 5.37
C SER A 354 7.21 4.87 6.81
N PRO A 355 8.28 4.63 7.61
CA PRO A 355 8.44 5.27 8.92
C PRO A 355 8.82 6.76 8.81
N ASN A 356 9.19 7.23 7.62
CA ASN A 356 9.54 8.62 7.34
C ASN A 356 8.32 9.43 6.88
N ALA A 357 8.32 10.71 7.22
CA ALA A 357 7.24 11.64 6.99
C ALA A 357 7.28 12.21 5.55
N TRP A 358 7.02 11.32 4.60
CA TRP A 358 6.82 11.69 3.21
C TRP A 358 5.54 12.50 3.05
N VAL A 359 5.64 13.55 2.25
CA VAL A 359 4.54 14.47 1.95
C VAL A 359 4.21 14.32 0.47
N GLN A 360 2.96 13.99 0.17
CA GLN A 360 2.46 13.97 -1.21
C GLN A 360 2.21 15.40 -1.67
N ILE A 361 2.82 15.79 -2.79
CA ILE A 361 2.70 17.13 -3.38
C ILE A 361 1.96 17.15 -4.72
N ASP A 362 1.75 15.98 -5.32
CA ASP A 362 1.00 15.75 -6.57
C ASP A 362 0.54 14.27 -6.63
N SER A 363 -0.34 13.88 -7.56
CA SER A 363 -0.91 12.51 -7.65
C SER A 363 0.17 11.41 -7.65
N TYR A 364 1.34 11.68 -8.23
CA TYR A 364 2.46 10.74 -8.26
C TYR A 364 3.80 11.35 -7.85
N LYS A 365 3.77 12.42 -7.04
CA LYS A 365 4.98 13.10 -6.59
C LYS A 365 5.00 13.27 -5.08
N TYR A 366 6.10 12.82 -4.47
CA TYR A 366 6.26 12.77 -3.03
C TYR A 366 7.60 13.38 -2.64
N VAL A 367 7.64 14.04 -1.49
CA VAL A 367 8.82 14.74 -1.02
C VAL A 367 9.08 14.41 0.44
N LEU A 368 10.35 14.11 0.75
CA LEU A 368 10.88 14.08 2.09
C LEU A 368 11.94 15.18 2.22
N ALA A 369 11.66 16.17 3.05
CA ALA A 369 12.51 17.33 3.24
C ALA A 369 12.88 17.51 4.71
N ALA A 370 14.18 17.65 4.99
CA ALA A 370 14.69 17.97 6.31
C ALA A 370 16.01 18.75 6.20
N ARG A 371 16.63 19.05 7.33
CA ARG A 371 17.96 19.67 7.35
C ARG A 371 18.95 18.79 6.59
N GLY A 372 19.66 19.35 5.63
CA GLY A 372 20.69 18.65 4.82
C GLY A 372 20.29 18.37 3.38
N GLY A 373 18.99 18.30 3.05
CA GLY A 373 18.57 18.09 1.67
C GLY A 373 17.10 17.74 1.47
N ILE A 374 16.75 17.43 0.23
CA ILE A 374 15.42 17.09 -0.24
C ILE A 374 15.50 15.82 -1.06
N LEU A 375 14.68 14.84 -0.72
CA LEU A 375 14.47 13.62 -1.49
C LEU A 375 13.09 13.71 -2.15
N THR A 376 13.03 13.46 -3.46
CA THR A 376 11.79 13.52 -4.25
C THR A 376 11.58 12.19 -4.94
N LEU A 377 10.37 11.66 -4.84
CA LEU A 377 9.94 10.46 -5.55
C LEU A 377 8.90 10.92 -6.58
N GLU A 378 9.12 10.61 -7.86
CA GLU A 378 8.18 10.97 -8.93
C GLU A 378 7.99 9.80 -9.91
N ARG A 379 6.75 9.57 -10.37
CA ARG A 379 6.46 8.64 -11.46
C ARG A 379 6.72 9.33 -12.80
N ARG A 380 7.48 8.70 -13.69
CA ARG A 380 7.62 9.16 -15.08
C ARG A 380 6.72 8.36 -16.00
N LEU A 381 5.96 9.06 -16.82
CA LEU A 381 5.20 8.47 -17.90
C LEU A 381 6.12 8.31 -19.13
N PRO A 382 5.89 7.30 -19.99
CA PRO A 382 6.71 7.06 -21.19
C PRO A 382 6.83 8.27 -22.13
N THR A 383 5.88 9.20 -22.08
CA THR A 383 5.81 10.42 -22.90
C THR A 383 6.78 11.54 -22.47
N ASP A 384 7.46 11.41 -21.32
CA ASP A 384 8.37 12.45 -20.79
C ASP A 384 9.85 12.29 -21.24
N THR A 385 10.13 11.42 -22.21
CA THR A 385 11.47 11.32 -22.81
C THR A 385 11.61 12.31 -23.97
N PRO A 386 12.55 13.27 -23.94
CA PRO A 386 12.86 14.05 -25.12
C PRO A 386 13.49 13.12 -26.15
N TYR A 387 12.81 12.98 -27.29
CA TYR A 387 13.22 12.29 -28.51
C TYR A 387 14.74 12.09 -28.64
N SER A 388 15.22 10.89 -28.36
CA SER A 388 16.46 10.38 -28.94
C SER A 388 16.08 9.51 -30.14
N LYS A 389 16.35 10.00 -31.35
CA LYS A 389 16.23 9.23 -32.59
C LYS A 389 17.36 8.20 -32.64
N SER A 390 17.05 6.95 -32.31
CA SER A 390 17.59 5.70 -32.91
C SER A 390 17.43 4.56 -31.90
N ASP A 391 16.32 3.83 -32.03
CA ASP A 391 16.32 2.37 -32.07
C ASP A 391 14.87 1.88 -32.04
N SER A 392 14.50 1.16 -33.10
CA SER A 392 13.19 0.55 -33.28
C SER A 392 13.06 -0.69 -32.40
N ASN A 393 12.40 -0.56 -31.25
CA ASN A 393 11.80 -1.70 -30.55
C ASN A 393 10.55 -1.25 -29.76
N PRO A 394 9.33 -1.70 -30.11
CA PRO A 394 8.12 -1.29 -29.42
C PRO A 394 7.89 -2.19 -28.18
N ARG A 395 8.59 -1.92 -27.07
CA ARG A 395 8.35 -2.56 -25.75
C ARG A 395 8.67 -1.60 -24.58
N ALA A 396 7.89 -0.54 -24.42
CA ALA A 396 8.00 0.35 -23.26
C ALA A 396 6.62 0.78 -22.74
N THR A 397 5.84 -0.19 -22.28
CA THR A 397 4.77 0.03 -21.31
C THR A 397 5.31 -0.35 -19.95
N ASP A 398 5.93 0.60 -19.24
CA ASP A 398 6.01 0.56 -17.78
C ASP A 398 6.36 1.96 -17.27
N ALA A 399 5.45 2.52 -16.47
CA ALA A 399 5.66 3.81 -15.84
C ALA A 399 6.61 3.64 -14.65
N SER A 400 7.88 4.01 -14.81
CA SER A 400 8.91 3.87 -13.78
C SER A 400 8.85 5.00 -12.74
N TYR A 401 8.98 4.68 -11.45
CA TYR A 401 9.21 5.64 -10.37
C TYR A 401 10.70 5.98 -10.25
N MET A 402 11.00 7.26 -10.03
CA MET A 402 12.35 7.78 -9.85
C MET A 402 12.51 8.44 -8.48
N VAL A 403 13.63 8.17 -7.83
CA VAL A 403 14.04 8.81 -6.57
C VAL A 403 15.18 9.78 -6.86
N ILE A 404 14.98 11.06 -6.53
CA ILE A 404 15.88 12.17 -6.86
C ILE A 404 16.31 12.87 -5.57
N TRP A 405 17.62 13.08 -5.40
CA TRP A 405 18.21 13.77 -4.27
C TRP A 405 18.75 15.15 -4.65
N LYS A 406 18.49 16.14 -3.78
CA LYS A 406 19.10 17.47 -3.81
C LYS A 406 19.69 17.78 -2.44
N GLN A 407 20.97 18.11 -2.38
CA GLN A 407 21.66 18.47 -1.15
C GLN A 407 21.61 19.98 -0.92
N SER A 408 21.43 20.42 0.32
CA SER A 408 21.58 21.83 0.68
C SER A 408 23.05 22.24 0.56
N LEU A 409 23.34 23.33 -0.16
CA LEU A 409 24.69 23.88 -0.25
C LEU A 409 24.87 25.00 0.80
N PRO A 410 26.08 25.18 1.37
CA PRO A 410 26.39 26.34 2.19
C PRO A 410 26.18 27.64 1.38
N PRO A 411 25.75 28.73 2.01
CA PRO A 411 25.69 30.04 1.37
C PRO A 411 27.10 30.40 0.89
N THR A 412 27.32 30.33 -0.42
CA THR A 412 28.58 30.70 -1.07
C THR A 412 28.23 31.71 -2.16
N GLU A 413 29.04 32.75 -2.33
CA GLU A 413 28.74 33.88 -3.23
C GLU A 413 28.56 33.48 -4.70
N THR A 414 28.98 32.26 -5.08
CA THR A 414 29.06 31.80 -6.48
C THR A 414 27.86 30.99 -6.96
N SER A 415 27.00 30.45 -6.08
CA SER A 415 25.86 29.62 -6.50
C SER A 415 24.53 30.38 -6.48
N LYS A 416 23.88 30.50 -7.65
CA LYS A 416 22.52 31.08 -7.77
C LYS A 416 21.42 30.20 -7.16
N SER A 417 21.71 28.94 -6.80
CA SER A 417 20.76 27.99 -6.22
C SER A 417 21.26 27.51 -4.85
N PRO A 418 20.39 27.48 -3.83
CA PRO A 418 20.74 26.94 -2.50
C PRO A 418 20.86 25.40 -2.50
N TRP A 419 20.60 24.74 -3.64
CA TRP A 419 20.60 23.28 -3.78
C TRP A 419 21.61 22.79 -4.80
N SER A 420 22.18 21.60 -4.56
CA SER A 420 23.00 20.88 -5.53
C SER A 420 22.20 20.44 -6.76
N ARG A 421 22.90 20.07 -7.84
CA ARG A 421 22.26 19.48 -9.02
C ARG A 421 21.51 18.21 -8.61
N PRO A 422 20.25 18.03 -9.05
CA PRO A 422 19.49 16.83 -8.73
C PRO A 422 20.20 15.57 -9.23
N ARG A 423 20.31 14.56 -8.37
CA ARG A 423 20.91 13.26 -8.70
C ARG A 423 19.86 12.16 -8.55
N THR A 424 19.67 11.35 -9.57
CA THR A 424 18.86 10.13 -9.46
C THR A 424 19.59 9.14 -8.57
N VAL A 425 18.92 8.68 -7.52
CA VAL A 425 19.46 7.75 -6.52
C VAL A 425 18.97 6.32 -6.78
N ALA A 426 17.73 6.18 -7.22
CA ALA A 426 17.13 4.88 -7.52
C ALA A 426 16.00 5.03 -8.55
N THR A 427 15.67 3.93 -9.21
CA THR A 427 14.50 3.78 -10.07
C THR A 427 13.81 2.46 -9.73
N ALA A 428 12.48 2.42 -9.74
CA ALA A 428 11.73 1.20 -9.46
C ALA A 428 10.43 1.14 -10.27
N ALA A 429 9.91 -0.06 -10.50
CA ALA A 429 8.65 -0.26 -11.21
C ALA A 429 7.42 0.12 -10.37
N THR A 430 7.51 -0.02 -9.04
CA THR A 430 6.40 0.27 -8.11
C THR A 430 6.73 1.41 -7.15
N LEU A 431 5.68 2.08 -6.65
CA LEU A 431 5.81 3.13 -5.63
C LEU A 431 6.45 2.60 -4.36
N SER A 432 6.05 1.41 -3.91
CA SER A 432 6.55 0.80 -2.68
C SER A 432 8.06 0.57 -2.75
N ASP A 433 8.55 0.02 -3.86
CA ASP A 433 9.97 -0.25 -4.06
C ASP A 433 10.79 1.05 -4.14
N ALA A 434 10.25 2.06 -4.83
CA ALA A 434 10.86 3.38 -4.89
C ALA A 434 10.92 4.03 -3.50
N LEU A 435 9.85 3.92 -2.70
CA LEU A 435 9.77 4.48 -1.36
C LEU A 435 10.76 3.78 -0.42
N HIS A 436 10.88 2.46 -0.49
CA HIS A 436 11.86 1.70 0.30
C HIS A 436 13.30 2.04 -0.08
N ALA A 437 13.60 2.18 -1.37
CA ALA A 437 14.92 2.63 -1.83
C ALA A 437 15.22 4.05 -1.33
N ALA A 438 14.23 4.92 -1.35
CA ALA A 438 14.33 6.28 -0.84
C ALA A 438 14.54 6.31 0.68
N ASP A 439 13.84 5.48 1.46
CA ASP A 439 13.99 5.38 2.92
C ASP A 439 15.36 4.86 3.35
N THR A 440 15.88 3.87 2.61
CA THR A 440 17.25 3.35 2.84
C THR A 440 18.28 4.46 2.66
N PHE A 441 18.12 5.26 1.61
CA PHE A 441 19.00 6.40 1.35
C PHE A 441 18.80 7.52 2.37
N ALA A 442 17.55 7.78 2.77
CA ALA A 442 17.21 8.78 3.78
C ALA A 442 17.87 8.48 5.13
N ALA A 443 17.92 7.20 5.54
CA ALA A 443 18.59 6.78 6.77
C ALA A 443 20.10 7.09 6.80
N GLN A 444 20.75 7.18 5.63
CA GLN A 444 22.17 7.53 5.51
C GLN A 444 22.42 9.05 5.46
N LYS A 445 21.43 9.84 5.03
CA LYS A 445 21.59 11.28 4.75
C LYS A 445 20.92 12.20 5.76
N PHE A 446 19.89 11.72 6.45
CA PHE A 446 19.14 12.50 7.41
C PHE A 446 19.26 11.90 8.81
N GLU A 447 19.24 12.77 9.82
CA GLU A 447 19.04 12.31 11.19
C GLU A 447 17.57 11.90 11.39
N ARG A 448 17.37 10.68 11.91
CA ARG A 448 16.05 10.06 12.08
C ARG A 448 15.04 10.95 12.81
N VAL A 449 15.50 11.75 13.77
CA VAL A 449 14.64 12.64 14.57
C VAL A 449 13.88 13.64 13.69
N PHE A 450 14.46 14.11 12.58
CA PHE A 450 13.84 15.13 11.72
C PHE A 450 12.91 14.55 10.65
N ILE A 451 13.08 13.28 10.29
CA ILE A 451 12.32 12.66 9.19
C ILE A 451 11.29 11.64 9.66
N ALA A 452 11.41 11.06 10.85
CA ALA A 452 10.49 10.03 11.32
C ALA A 452 9.10 10.60 11.65
N THR A 453 8.05 9.87 11.25
CA THR A 453 6.65 10.19 11.58
C THR A 453 6.38 10.09 13.08
N SER A 454 7.10 9.20 13.78
CA SER A 454 6.94 8.92 15.20
C SER A 454 7.64 9.91 16.14
N SER A 455 8.38 10.89 15.62
CA SER A 455 9.14 11.83 16.43
C SER A 455 8.24 12.65 17.36
N SER A 456 8.61 12.73 18.64
CA SER A 456 7.79 13.37 19.69
C SER A 456 7.49 14.84 19.40
N TRP A 457 8.45 15.59 18.85
CA TRP A 457 8.27 17.00 18.51
C TRP A 457 7.16 17.24 17.47
N ARG A 458 6.85 16.24 16.62
CA ARG A 458 5.77 16.34 15.63
C ARG A 458 4.39 16.41 16.28
N LYS A 459 4.25 15.90 17.50
CA LYS A 459 2.98 15.89 18.27
C LYS A 459 2.80 17.14 19.13
N SER A 460 3.84 17.97 19.27
CA SER A 460 3.74 19.22 20.00
C SER A 460 2.90 20.26 19.25
N PRO A 461 2.30 21.24 19.93
CA PRO A 461 1.59 22.36 19.30
C PRO A 461 2.45 23.09 18.25
N ALA A 462 1.84 23.49 17.13
CA ALA A 462 2.52 24.17 16.02
C ALA A 462 3.29 25.41 16.53
N SER A 463 4.50 25.63 16.00
CA SER A 463 5.28 26.81 16.39
C SER A 463 4.65 28.09 15.84
N LYS A 464 4.82 29.20 16.58
CA LYS A 464 4.40 30.54 16.12
C LYS A 464 4.84 30.85 14.70
N GLY A 465 6.09 30.55 14.32
CA GLY A 465 6.57 30.77 12.95
C GLY A 465 5.92 29.89 11.87
N GLN A 466 5.45 28.67 12.22
CA GLN A 466 4.66 27.85 11.31
C GLN A 466 3.24 28.40 11.14
N LEU A 467 2.62 28.80 12.26
CA LEU A 467 1.30 29.42 12.27
C LEU A 467 1.31 30.75 11.53
N ASP A 468 2.31 31.60 11.74
CA ASP A 468 2.49 32.87 11.03
C ASP A 468 2.64 32.64 9.52
N PHE A 469 3.37 31.59 9.11
CA PHE A 469 3.53 31.25 7.69
C PHE A 469 2.21 30.76 7.07
N LEU A 470 1.47 29.89 7.76
CA LEU A 470 0.18 29.37 7.28
C LEU A 470 -0.91 30.44 7.31
N ASN A 471 -1.00 31.24 8.37
CA ASN A 471 -1.94 32.36 8.49
C ASN A 471 -1.63 33.47 7.48
N ARG A 472 -0.36 33.72 7.12
CA ARG A 472 0.00 34.62 6.01
C ARG A 472 -0.49 34.12 4.65
N LEU A 473 -0.68 32.80 4.50
CA LEU A 473 -1.21 32.20 3.27
C LEU A 473 -2.75 32.18 3.24
N ARG A 474 -3.42 32.32 4.39
CA ARG A 474 -4.87 32.52 4.47
C ARG A 474 -5.16 33.95 3.98
N GLU A 475 -5.89 34.09 2.87
CA GLU A 475 -6.45 35.39 2.53
C GLU A 475 -7.50 35.80 3.59
N VAL A 476 -7.88 37.07 3.57
CA VAL A 476 -8.89 37.69 4.44
C VAL A 476 -10.26 37.04 4.18
N SER A 477 -10.48 35.81 4.64
CA SER A 477 -11.81 35.26 4.87
C SER A 477 -12.23 35.63 6.29
N GLU A 478 -13.53 35.72 6.55
CA GLU A 478 -14.13 36.06 7.85
C GLU A 478 -13.85 35.00 8.96
N GLU A 479 -12.87 34.12 8.77
CA GLU A 479 -12.53 33.04 9.69
C GLU A 479 -11.44 33.43 10.71
N GLU A 480 -11.53 32.87 11.90
CA GLU A 480 -10.53 33.06 12.96
C GLU A 480 -9.15 32.49 12.57
N PRO A 481 -8.04 33.16 12.93
CA PRO A 481 -6.68 32.73 12.62
C PRO A 481 -6.32 31.41 13.30
N LEU A 482 -5.45 30.59 12.68
CA LEU A 482 -5.02 29.30 13.23
C LEU A 482 -4.22 29.57 14.50
N THR A 483 -4.60 28.87 15.56
CA THR A 483 -4.01 28.93 16.89
C THR A 483 -3.18 27.68 17.18
N GLU A 484 -2.46 27.69 18.30
CA GLU A 484 -1.64 26.54 18.74
C GLU A 484 -2.47 25.29 19.06
N MET A 485 -3.79 25.43 19.24
CA MET A 485 -4.72 24.32 19.51
C MET A 485 -5.14 23.58 18.23
N ASP A 486 -5.03 24.20 17.07
CA ASP A 486 -5.61 23.69 15.82
C ASP A 486 -4.70 22.71 15.09
N LEU A 487 -3.38 22.86 15.25
CA LEU A 487 -2.39 22.08 14.51
C LEU A 487 -1.19 21.67 15.36
N THR A 488 -0.70 20.45 15.11
CA THR A 488 0.60 20.01 15.60
C THR A 488 1.75 20.51 14.72
N LYS A 489 2.98 20.58 15.25
CA LYS A 489 4.18 20.94 14.47
C LYS A 489 4.40 20.03 13.27
N GLY A 490 4.02 18.75 13.38
CA GLY A 490 4.10 17.77 12.29
C GLY A 490 3.13 18.12 11.16
N GLN A 491 1.85 18.31 11.47
CA GLN A 491 0.83 18.69 10.49
C GLN A 491 1.18 20.01 9.80
N ALA A 492 1.54 21.03 10.58
CA ALA A 492 1.94 22.32 10.03
C ALA A 492 3.19 22.19 9.14
N GLY A 493 4.14 21.32 9.48
CA GLY A 493 5.32 21.03 8.67
C GLY A 493 5.00 20.35 7.34
N ASP A 494 4.06 19.40 7.34
CA ASP A 494 3.63 18.67 6.14
C ASP A 494 2.89 19.62 5.19
N MET A 495 1.98 20.46 5.71
CA MET A 495 1.28 21.51 4.95
C MET A 495 2.26 22.52 4.31
N ILE A 496 3.25 22.99 5.08
CA ILE A 496 4.28 23.90 4.56
C ILE A 496 5.08 23.23 3.43
N THR A 497 5.36 21.94 3.55
CA THR A 497 6.07 21.16 2.53
C THR A 497 5.24 21.06 1.25
N LYS A 498 3.93 20.77 1.36
CA LYS A 498 3.00 20.79 0.21
C LYS A 498 3.03 22.14 -0.51
N VAL A 499 2.92 23.24 0.23
CA VAL A 499 2.94 24.59 -0.35
C VAL A 499 4.28 24.90 -1.03
N LYS A 500 5.40 24.59 -0.37
CA LYS A 500 6.75 24.92 -0.88
C LYS A 500 7.13 24.12 -2.13
N PHE A 501 6.72 22.86 -2.22
CA PHE A 501 7.19 21.93 -3.26
C PHE A 501 6.14 21.58 -4.32
N GLY A 502 4.84 21.66 -4.00
CA GLY A 502 3.74 21.41 -4.96
C GLY A 502 3.31 22.66 -5.73
N VAL A 503 3.31 23.85 -5.11
CA VAL A 503 2.57 25.03 -5.63
C VAL A 503 3.45 26.10 -6.29
N ARG A 504 4.79 25.97 -6.24
CA ARG A 504 5.71 27.08 -6.59
C ARG A 504 5.54 27.64 -8.01
N GLY A 505 5.21 26.79 -9.00
CA GLY A 505 5.00 27.24 -10.40
C GLY A 505 3.69 28.00 -10.64
N ARG A 506 2.62 27.68 -9.90
CA ARG A 506 1.33 28.40 -9.97
C ARG A 506 1.34 29.64 -9.07
N PHE A 507 1.99 29.58 -7.91
CA PHE A 507 2.11 30.67 -6.94
C PHE A 507 2.87 31.88 -7.49
N ASP A 508 4.00 31.68 -8.18
CA ASP A 508 4.72 32.80 -8.81
C ASP A 508 3.89 33.47 -9.92
N LYS A 509 3.05 32.69 -10.61
CA LYS A 509 2.12 33.15 -11.64
C LYS A 509 0.93 33.92 -11.03
N LEU A 510 0.41 33.44 -9.90
CA LEU A 510 -0.69 34.05 -9.15
C LEU A 510 -0.24 35.34 -8.44
N MET A 511 0.95 35.35 -7.85
CA MET A 511 1.58 36.55 -7.26
C MET A 511 1.95 37.60 -8.33
N ARG A 512 2.39 37.18 -9.54
CA ARG A 512 2.56 38.09 -10.68
C ARG A 512 1.22 38.67 -11.16
N LYS A 513 0.18 37.84 -11.23
CA LYS A 513 -1.17 38.27 -11.61
C LYS A 513 -1.76 39.24 -10.57
N LYS A 514 -1.58 38.96 -9.27
CA LYS A 514 -1.98 39.82 -8.14
C LYS A 514 -1.27 41.17 -8.14
N ARG A 515 0.05 41.20 -8.33
CA ARG A 515 0.80 42.47 -8.52
C ARG A 515 0.37 43.24 -9.76
N GLY A 516 -0.11 42.56 -10.79
CA GLY A 516 -0.69 43.18 -11.99
C GLY A 516 -2.06 43.80 -11.72
N VAL A 517 -2.93 43.09 -10.98
CA VAL A 517 -4.27 43.56 -10.60
C VAL A 517 -4.20 44.71 -9.59
N GLU A 518 -3.34 44.64 -8.57
CA GLU A 518 -3.13 45.74 -7.62
C GLU A 518 -2.64 47.02 -8.33
N LYS A 519 -1.68 46.89 -9.26
CA LYS A 519 -1.23 48.04 -10.09
C LYS A 519 -2.32 48.57 -11.01
N GLY A 520 -3.23 47.71 -11.48
CA GLY A 520 -4.39 48.09 -12.29
C GLY A 520 -5.42 48.87 -11.48
N LEU A 521 -5.80 48.34 -10.31
CA LEU A 521 -6.74 48.96 -9.37
C LEU A 521 -6.19 50.29 -8.82
N GLU A 522 -4.89 50.37 -8.53
CA GLU A 522 -4.25 51.62 -8.09
C GLU A 522 -4.22 52.68 -9.20
N LYS A 523 -4.05 52.25 -10.46
CA LYS A 523 -4.14 53.13 -11.63
C LYS A 523 -5.57 53.62 -11.86
N GLU A 524 -6.57 52.75 -11.75
CA GLU A 524 -8.00 53.12 -11.86
C GLU A 524 -8.44 54.04 -10.73
N ARG A 525 -8.00 53.79 -9.48
CA ARG A 525 -8.30 54.66 -8.34
C ARG A 525 -7.72 56.06 -8.55
N ARG A 526 -6.49 56.15 -9.07
CA ARG A 526 -5.83 57.42 -9.39
C ARG A 526 -6.52 58.18 -10.54
N VAL A 527 -7.06 57.47 -11.54
CA VAL A 527 -7.88 58.05 -12.62
C VAL A 527 -9.24 58.51 -12.10
N LYS A 528 -9.85 57.78 -11.16
CA LYS A 528 -11.12 58.14 -10.54
C LYS A 528 -10.99 59.37 -9.63
N GLU A 529 -9.91 59.45 -8.85
CA GLU A 529 -9.54 60.64 -8.06
C GLU A 529 -9.27 61.87 -8.96
N MET A 530 -8.72 61.69 -10.16
CA MET A 530 -8.59 62.78 -11.15
C MET A 530 -9.95 63.22 -11.71
N ARG A 531 -10.84 62.27 -12.04
CA ARG A 531 -12.20 62.56 -12.56
C ARG A 531 -13.11 63.23 -11.53
N GLU A 532 -12.99 62.87 -10.25
CA GLU A 532 -13.74 63.51 -9.17
C GLU A 532 -13.32 64.97 -8.94
N ARG A 533 -12.09 65.34 -9.31
CA ARG A 533 -11.62 66.74 -9.30
C ARG A 533 -12.14 67.58 -10.48
N GLU A 534 -12.68 66.96 -11.53
CA GLU A 534 -13.23 67.66 -12.71
C GLU A 534 -14.71 68.05 -12.55
N VAL A 535 -15.42 67.55 -11.53
CA VAL A 535 -16.84 67.87 -11.32
C VAL A 535 -16.98 69.15 -10.48
N VAL A 536 -16.95 70.30 -11.14
CA VAL A 536 -17.33 71.59 -10.54
C VAL A 536 -18.86 71.71 -10.54
N ARG A 537 -19.48 71.78 -9.37
CA ARG A 537 -20.91 72.09 -9.22
C ARG A 537 -21.12 73.59 -9.15
N VAL A 538 -21.77 74.18 -10.16
CA VAL A 538 -22.34 75.53 -10.09
C VAL A 538 -23.79 75.44 -9.60
N GLY A 539 -24.13 76.22 -8.57
CA GLY A 539 -25.47 76.32 -7.99
C GLY A 539 -26.45 77.12 -8.86
N PRO A 540 -27.77 77.00 -8.62
CA PRO A 540 -28.78 77.61 -9.46
C PRO A 540 -28.77 79.14 -9.34
N VAL A 541 -29.02 79.81 -10.47
CA VAL A 541 -29.12 81.27 -10.57
C VAL A 541 -30.58 81.64 -10.31
N ASP A 542 -30.84 82.35 -9.21
CA ASP A 542 -32.14 83.00 -8.97
C ASP A 542 -32.29 84.20 -9.93
N ALA A 543 -33.50 84.30 -10.49
CA ALA A 543 -33.92 85.28 -11.49
C ALA A 543 -34.19 86.68 -10.93
#